data_AF-A0A259CQX3-F1
#
_entry.id   AF-A0A259CQX3-F1
#
_cell.length_a   1.000
_cell.length_b   1.000
_cell.length_c   1.000
_cell.angle_alpha   90.00
_cell.angle_beta   90.00
_cell.angle_gamma   90.00
#
_symmetry.space_group_name_H-M   'P 1'
#
loop_
_entity.id
_entity.type
_entity.pdbx_description
1 polymer ?
#
loop_
_entity_poly.entity_id
_entity_poly.type
_entity_poly.pdbx_seq_one_letter_code
_entity_poly.pdbx_strand_id
1 'polypeptide(L)'
;MNKIGIGVDYSNICKDYNTSYLDRDNKDPATSKCMKQVLEWTQEFLSELIKNFDFKMYQLHSEIPLKIDDIASKRFLFYSLEKEIMLQDYVLQKEYVQYDNSTAWAEQNNDSVLIQNDEDGSGLYFFMEANSSMHQWMLNKLQRFSLDEIDFPTK
;
A
#
# COMPACT_ATOMS: atom_id res chain seq x y z
N MET A 1 12.34 -5.00 -17.31
CA MET A 1 12.71 -4.13 -16.18
C MET A 1 12.23 -4.83 -14.92
N ASN A 2 12.98 -4.76 -13.81
CA ASN A 2 12.71 -5.66 -12.68
C ASN A 2 11.83 -4.96 -11.66
N LYS A 3 10.60 -5.44 -11.47
CA LYS A 3 9.70 -4.93 -10.43
C LYS A 3 9.94 -5.67 -9.13
N ILE A 4 9.99 -4.91 -8.05
CA ILE A 4 10.15 -5.43 -6.70
C ILE A 4 9.06 -4.87 -5.81
N GLY A 5 8.53 -5.71 -4.93
CA GLY A 5 7.57 -5.34 -3.89
C GLY A 5 8.25 -5.23 -2.54
N ILE A 6 7.88 -4.22 -1.77
CA ILE A 6 8.19 -4.12 -0.34
C ILE A 6 6.89 -4.36 0.42
N GLY A 7 6.84 -5.44 1.20
CA GLY A 7 5.76 -5.72 2.14
C GLY A 7 5.94 -4.99 3.46
N VAL A 8 4.90 -4.30 3.91
CA VAL A 8 4.80 -3.72 5.25
C VAL A 8 3.68 -4.41 6.01
N ASP A 9 4.05 -5.39 6.83
CA ASP A 9 3.15 -6.03 7.79
C ASP A 9 2.81 -5.04 8.91
N TYR A 10 1.51 -4.96 9.25
CA TYR A 10 1.01 -4.09 10.30
C TYR A 10 1.58 -4.41 11.69
N SER A 11 2.12 -5.60 11.93
CA SER A 11 2.83 -5.97 13.16
C SER A 11 4.08 -5.13 13.39
N ASN A 12 4.67 -4.55 12.33
CA ASN A 12 5.75 -3.56 12.46
C ASN A 12 5.26 -2.24 13.07
N ILE A 13 3.97 -1.93 12.91
CA ILE A 13 3.31 -0.71 13.40
C ILE A 13 2.70 -0.96 14.78
N CYS A 14 1.93 -2.04 14.91
CA CYS A 14 1.28 -2.47 16.14
C CYS A 14 2.08 -3.59 16.83
N LYS A 15 3.21 -3.21 17.42
CA LYS A 15 4.03 -4.17 18.18
C LYS A 15 3.20 -4.83 19.29
N ASP A 16 3.44 -6.12 19.49
CA ASP A 16 2.80 -6.94 20.53
C ASP A 16 1.27 -7.12 20.36
N TYR A 17 0.74 -6.92 19.15
CA TYR A 17 -0.64 -7.20 18.79
C TYR A 17 -0.73 -8.21 17.65
N ASN A 18 -1.69 -9.12 17.69
CA ASN A 18 -1.93 -10.05 16.57
C ASN A 18 -2.65 -9.30 15.45
N THR A 19 -1.92 -8.99 14.38
CA THR A 19 -2.44 -8.27 13.20
C THR A 19 -3.07 -9.18 12.16
N SER A 20 -3.03 -10.50 12.35
CA SER A 20 -3.82 -11.42 11.54
C SER A 20 -5.30 -11.10 11.71
N TYR A 21 -6.00 -10.84 10.61
CA TYR A 21 -7.42 -10.53 10.59
C TYR A 21 -7.79 -9.26 11.37
N LEU A 22 -7.13 -8.13 11.07
CA LEU A 22 -7.64 -6.81 11.46
C LEU A 22 -8.99 -6.59 10.76
N ASP A 23 -10.05 -7.06 11.41
CA ASP A 23 -11.42 -6.93 10.95
C ASP A 23 -11.96 -5.55 11.35
N ARG A 24 -12.43 -4.80 10.36
CA ARG A 24 -13.04 -3.48 10.56
C ARG A 24 -14.21 -3.51 11.55
N ASP A 25 -14.96 -4.60 11.56
CA ASP A 25 -16.18 -4.73 12.34
C ASP A 25 -15.89 -5.27 13.77
N ASN A 26 -14.62 -5.56 14.07
CA ASN A 26 -14.15 -5.92 15.40
C ASN A 26 -14.16 -4.69 16.34
N LYS A 27 -14.87 -4.85 17.46
CA LYS A 27 -15.06 -3.81 18.48
C LYS A 27 -14.12 -3.91 19.66
N ASP A 28 -13.20 -4.88 19.65
CA ASP A 28 -12.19 -4.98 20.70
C ASP A 28 -11.35 -3.69 20.74
N PRO A 29 -11.17 -3.08 21.94
CA PRO A 29 -10.44 -1.83 22.07
C PRO A 29 -8.98 -1.90 21.59
N ALA A 30 -8.31 -3.05 21.74
CA ALA A 30 -6.94 -3.21 21.28
C ALA A 30 -6.88 -3.31 19.75
N THR A 31 -7.82 -4.02 19.11
CA THR A 31 -7.97 -4.01 17.63
C THR A 31 -8.19 -2.60 17.12
N SER A 32 -9.17 -1.90 17.70
CA SER A 32 -9.52 -0.53 17.30
C SER A 32 -8.35 0.45 17.48
N LYS A 33 -7.52 0.24 18.51
CA LYS A 33 -6.31 1.03 18.73
C LYS A 33 -5.27 0.73 17.64
N CYS A 34 -5.00 -0.53 17.35
CA CYS A 34 -4.05 -0.90 16.29
C CYS A 34 -4.48 -0.34 14.93
N MET A 35 -5.75 -0.51 14.55
CA MET A 35 -6.28 0.03 13.29
C MET A 35 -6.10 1.55 13.17
N LYS A 36 -6.24 2.30 14.26
CA LYS A 36 -5.97 3.75 14.25
C LYS A 36 -4.50 4.05 14.01
N GLN A 37 -3.59 3.30 14.64
CA GLN A 37 -2.16 3.47 14.43
C GLN A 37 -1.74 3.15 12.99
N VAL A 38 -2.31 2.08 12.40
CA VAL A 38 -2.08 1.72 11.00
C VAL A 38 -2.63 2.78 10.04
N LEU A 39 -3.82 3.31 10.33
CA LEU A 39 -4.41 4.41 9.57
C LEU A 39 -3.51 5.65 9.59
N GLU A 40 -3.14 6.11 10.79
CA GLU A 40 -2.30 7.30 11.01
C GLU A 40 -0.95 7.12 10.31
N TRP A 41 -0.31 5.96 10.51
CA TRP A 41 0.96 5.63 9.87
C TRP A 41 0.87 5.64 8.34
N THR A 42 -0.18 5.01 7.77
CA THR A 42 -0.37 4.96 6.32
C THR A 42 -0.59 6.36 5.75
N GLN A 43 -1.39 7.20 6.41
CA GLN A 43 -1.61 8.58 5.97
C GLN A 43 -0.31 9.39 5.95
N GLU A 44 0.50 9.30 7.01
CA GLU A 44 1.79 9.98 7.10
C GLU A 44 2.76 9.48 6.03
N PHE A 45 2.88 8.15 5.89
CA PHE A 45 3.79 7.53 4.93
C PHE A 45 3.45 7.90 3.48
N LEU A 46 2.18 7.78 3.08
CA LEU A 46 1.72 8.15 1.75
C LEU A 46 1.88 9.65 1.48
N SER A 47 1.62 10.50 2.48
CA SER A 47 1.82 11.95 2.35
C SER A 47 3.27 12.30 2.05
N GLU A 48 4.21 11.67 2.75
CA GLU A 48 5.64 11.87 2.51
C GLU A 48 6.08 11.34 1.15
N LEU A 49 5.63 10.14 0.78
CA LEU A 49 5.96 9.52 -0.51
C LEU A 49 5.45 10.38 -1.67
N ILE A 50 4.18 10.80 -1.61
CA ILE A 50 3.56 11.70 -2.60
C ILE A 50 4.35 13.00 -2.73
N LYS A 51 4.69 13.63 -1.60
CA LYS A 51 5.41 14.89 -1.59
C LYS A 51 6.84 14.77 -2.13
N ASN A 52 7.56 13.71 -1.76
CA ASN A 52 8.97 13.54 -2.14
C ASN A 52 9.16 13.24 -3.62
N PHE A 53 8.19 12.58 -4.25
CA PHE A 53 8.27 12.18 -5.67
C PHE A 53 7.34 12.98 -6.58
N ASP A 54 6.64 13.99 -6.03
CA ASP A 54 5.67 14.83 -6.74
C ASP A 54 4.57 14.00 -7.43
N PHE A 55 4.04 13.02 -6.68
CA PHE A 55 3.03 12.12 -7.20
C PHE A 55 1.61 12.61 -6.95
N LYS A 56 0.72 12.09 -7.78
CA LYS A 56 -0.71 12.03 -7.53
C LYS A 56 -1.09 10.57 -7.42
N MET A 57 -2.27 10.35 -6.85
CA MET A 57 -2.74 9.02 -6.51
C MET A 57 -3.99 8.71 -7.30
N TYR A 58 -4.02 7.56 -7.95
CA TYR A 58 -5.09 7.15 -8.84
C TYR A 58 -5.53 5.74 -8.49
N GLN A 59 -6.81 5.43 -8.69
CA GLN A 59 -7.19 4.03 -8.91
C GLN A 59 -6.71 3.62 -10.29
N LEU A 60 -6.31 2.35 -10.44
CA LEU A 60 -5.72 1.83 -11.69
C LEU A 60 -6.54 2.16 -12.96
N HIS A 61 -7.88 2.20 -12.83
CA HIS A 61 -8.81 2.45 -13.93
C HIS A 61 -9.55 3.80 -13.83
N SER A 62 -9.06 4.74 -13.02
CA SER A 62 -9.70 6.05 -12.81
C SER A 62 -8.72 7.18 -13.05
N GLU A 63 -9.09 8.10 -13.93
CA GLU A 63 -8.34 9.33 -14.19
C GLU A 63 -8.49 10.39 -13.09
N ILE A 64 -9.40 10.17 -12.14
CA ILE A 64 -9.67 11.11 -11.06
C ILE A 64 -8.65 10.89 -9.94
N PRO A 65 -7.81 11.90 -9.61
CA PRO A 65 -6.90 11.80 -8.49
C PRO A 65 -7.68 11.64 -7.18
N LEU A 66 -7.21 10.73 -6.34
CA LEU A 66 -7.78 10.42 -5.03
C LEU A 66 -7.05 11.16 -3.93
N LYS A 67 -7.76 11.43 -2.83
CA LYS A 67 -7.15 11.98 -1.62
C LYS A 67 -6.59 10.84 -0.78
N ILE A 68 -5.54 11.12 -0.02
CA ILE A 68 -4.90 10.16 0.88
C ILE A 68 -5.92 9.54 1.84
N ASP A 69 -6.90 10.32 2.30
CA ASP A 69 -8.00 9.85 3.15
C ASP A 69 -8.89 8.79 2.49
N ASP A 70 -8.99 8.80 1.16
CA ASP A 70 -9.80 7.83 0.41
C ASP A 70 -9.11 6.45 0.41
N ILE A 71 -7.77 6.43 0.30
CA ILE A 71 -6.97 5.20 0.37
C ILE A 71 -6.76 4.75 1.79
N ALA A 72 -6.31 5.63 2.69
CA ALA A 72 -6.07 5.22 4.06
C ALA A 72 -7.39 4.83 4.78
N SER A 73 -8.55 5.04 4.16
CA SER A 73 -9.83 4.62 4.71
C SER A 73 -9.85 3.15 5.16
N LYS A 74 -10.62 2.89 6.22
CA LYS A 74 -10.72 1.55 6.84
C LYS A 74 -11.04 0.41 5.88
N ARG A 75 -11.61 0.69 4.70
CA ARG A 75 -12.04 -0.34 3.73
C ARG A 75 -10.92 -0.82 2.81
N PHE A 76 -9.88 -0.04 2.63
CA PHE A 76 -8.69 -0.46 1.89
C PHE A 76 -7.74 -1.23 2.80
N LEU A 77 -7.55 -0.75 4.03
CA LEU A 77 -6.53 -1.28 4.94
C LEU A 77 -6.94 -2.55 5.69
N PHE A 78 -8.23 -2.71 6.02
CA PHE A 78 -8.70 -3.71 6.97
C PHE A 78 -9.79 -4.59 6.37
N TYR A 79 -9.63 -5.90 6.52
CA TYR A 79 -10.58 -6.93 6.10
C TYR A 79 -11.97 -6.74 6.73
N SER A 80 -13.03 -7.22 6.08
CA SER A 80 -14.39 -7.27 6.64
C SER A 80 -15.02 -8.60 6.22
N LEU A 81 -15.33 -9.46 7.19
CA LEU A 81 -15.91 -10.79 6.93
C LEU A 81 -17.28 -10.71 6.22
N GLU A 82 -18.00 -9.60 6.36
CA GLU A 82 -19.30 -9.38 5.72
C GLU A 82 -19.20 -8.92 4.25
N LYS A 83 -18.02 -8.48 3.81
CA LYS A 83 -17.79 -7.94 2.47
C LYS A 83 -16.42 -8.37 2.00
N GLU A 84 -16.36 -9.36 1.10
CA GLU A 84 -15.13 -9.70 0.39
C GLU A 84 -14.45 -8.41 -0.08
N ILE A 85 -13.24 -8.16 0.42
CA ILE A 85 -12.43 -7.06 -0.09
C ILE A 85 -11.88 -7.56 -1.41
N MET A 86 -12.39 -7.00 -2.50
CA MET A 86 -11.65 -7.08 -3.76
C MET A 86 -10.33 -6.34 -3.54
N LEU A 87 -9.21 -7.00 -3.85
CA LEU A 87 -7.88 -6.36 -3.90
C LEU A 87 -8.00 -5.03 -4.65
N GLN A 88 -7.60 -3.94 -3.99
CA GLN A 88 -7.67 -2.63 -4.60
C GLN A 88 -6.28 -2.20 -5.03
N ASP A 89 -6.17 -1.91 -6.33
CA ASP A 89 -4.94 -1.44 -6.96
C ASP A 89 -4.95 0.07 -7.08
N TYR A 90 -3.96 0.70 -6.44
CA TYR A 90 -3.75 2.13 -6.54
C TYR A 90 -2.37 2.43 -7.10
N VAL A 91 -2.28 3.45 -7.94
CA VAL A 91 -1.03 3.87 -8.57
C VAL A 91 -0.68 5.28 -8.13
N LEU A 92 0.54 5.44 -7.61
CA LEU A 92 1.16 6.74 -7.39
C LEU A 92 2.03 7.11 -8.58
N GLN A 93 1.69 8.19 -9.27
CA GLN A 93 2.38 8.64 -10.49
C GLN A 93 2.21 10.16 -10.67
N LYS A 94 3.15 10.81 -11.37
CA LYS A 94 3.13 12.27 -11.59
C LYS A 94 1.95 12.72 -12.45
N GLU A 95 1.72 11.97 -13.52
CA GLU A 95 0.66 12.19 -14.50
C GLU A 95 -0.18 10.92 -14.62
N TYR A 96 -1.46 11.10 -14.94
CA TYR A 96 -2.34 9.96 -15.13
C TYR A 96 -1.92 9.18 -16.38
N VAL A 97 -1.67 7.89 -16.18
CA VAL A 97 -1.54 6.89 -17.22
C VAL A 97 -2.58 5.83 -16.95
N GLN A 98 -3.33 5.47 -18.00
CA GLN A 98 -4.30 4.39 -17.93
C GLN A 98 -3.60 3.06 -18.11
N TYR A 99 -3.89 2.11 -17.22
CA TYR A 99 -3.44 0.73 -17.32
C TYR A 99 -4.64 -0.21 -17.38
N ASP A 100 -4.54 -1.21 -18.25
CA ASP A 100 -5.58 -2.24 -18.36
C ASP A 100 -5.58 -3.19 -17.16
N ASN A 101 -4.43 -3.38 -16.52
CA ASN A 101 -4.22 -4.20 -15.32
C ASN A 101 -2.82 -3.93 -14.71
N SER A 102 -2.53 -4.55 -13.57
CA SER A 102 -1.26 -4.42 -12.86
C SER A 102 -0.07 -4.99 -13.66
N THR A 103 -0.28 -6.02 -14.48
CA THR A 103 0.75 -6.56 -15.40
C THR A 103 1.14 -5.53 -16.46
N ALA A 104 0.17 -4.82 -17.05
CA ALA A 104 0.43 -3.73 -17.99
C ALA A 104 1.18 -2.57 -17.34
N TRP A 105 0.85 -2.24 -16.08
CA TRP A 105 1.61 -1.26 -15.29
C TRP A 105 3.09 -1.67 -15.13
N ALA A 106 3.35 -2.95 -14.83
CA ALA A 106 4.70 -3.47 -14.62
C ALA A 106 5.58 -3.40 -15.89
N GLU A 107 4.99 -3.53 -17.08
CA GLU A 107 5.72 -3.47 -18.35
C GLU A 107 6.02 -2.04 -18.83
N GLN A 108 5.16 -1.09 -18.49
CA GLN A 108 5.12 0.23 -19.15
C GLN A 108 5.61 1.39 -18.28
N ASN A 109 5.82 1.20 -16.98
CA ASN A 109 6.12 2.31 -16.08
C ASN A 109 7.40 2.09 -15.27
N ASN A 110 8.24 3.12 -15.15
CA ASN A 110 9.48 3.09 -14.37
C ASN A 110 9.49 4.09 -13.20
N ASP A 111 8.53 5.01 -13.15
CA ASP A 111 8.50 6.16 -12.24
C ASP A 111 7.16 6.25 -11.50
N SER A 112 6.69 5.12 -10.97
CA SER A 112 5.47 5.03 -10.16
C SER A 112 5.54 3.91 -9.12
N VAL A 113 4.59 3.94 -8.19
CA VAL A 113 4.34 2.88 -7.21
C VAL A 113 2.97 2.28 -7.45
N LEU A 114 2.88 0.97 -7.53
CA LEU A 114 1.63 0.25 -7.34
C LEU A 114 1.49 -0.11 -5.86
N ILE A 115 0.37 0.24 -5.26
CA ILE A 115 0.02 -0.09 -3.87
C ILE A 115 -1.11 -1.10 -3.91
N GLN A 116 -0.91 -2.21 -3.20
CA GLN A 116 -1.91 -3.24 -3.01
C GLN A 116 -2.09 -3.51 -1.52
N ASN A 117 -3.32 -3.78 -1.10
CA ASN A 117 -3.54 -4.36 0.22
C ASN A 117 -3.23 -5.85 0.18
N ASP A 118 -2.81 -6.39 1.32
CA ASP A 118 -2.73 -7.84 1.50
C ASP A 118 -4.13 -8.48 1.47
N GLU A 119 -4.24 -9.68 0.91
CA GLU A 119 -5.52 -10.41 0.78
C GLU A 119 -6.16 -10.69 2.15
N ASP A 120 -5.34 -10.98 3.16
CA ASP A 120 -5.77 -11.23 4.53
C ASP A 120 -5.90 -9.93 5.36
N GLY A 121 -5.63 -8.77 4.75
CA GLY A 121 -5.68 -7.46 5.40
C GLY A 121 -4.62 -7.28 6.49
N SER A 122 -3.49 -7.97 6.37
CA SER A 122 -2.41 -7.97 7.36
C SER A 122 -1.31 -6.93 7.08
N GLY A 123 -1.31 -6.33 5.90
CA GLY A 123 -0.30 -5.39 5.48
C GLY A 123 -0.59 -4.71 4.14
N LEU A 124 0.42 -3.97 3.68
CA LEU A 124 0.44 -3.31 2.37
C LEU A 124 1.67 -3.76 1.57
N TYR A 125 1.49 -3.91 0.27
CA TYR A 125 2.57 -4.13 -0.68
C TYR A 125 2.76 -2.89 -1.55
N PHE A 126 4.01 -2.46 -1.67
CA PHE A 126 4.41 -1.37 -2.54
C PHE A 126 5.32 -1.93 -3.64
N PHE A 127 4.88 -1.93 -4.88
CA PHE A 127 5.67 -2.37 -6.01
C PHE A 127 6.24 -1.18 -6.78
N MET A 128 7.51 -1.29 -7.17
CA MET A 128 8.22 -0.25 -7.92
C MET A 128 9.38 -0.85 -8.73
N GLU A 129 10.11 -0.02 -9.48
CA GLU A 129 11.35 -0.44 -10.14
C GLU A 129 12.45 -0.72 -9.11
N ALA A 130 13.07 -1.90 -9.20
CA ALA A 130 14.18 -2.29 -8.35
C ALA A 130 15.37 -1.33 -8.52
N ASN A 131 16.04 -1.02 -7.40
CA ASN A 131 17.19 -0.11 -7.34
C ASN A 131 16.92 1.35 -7.79
N SER A 132 15.66 1.73 -7.99
CA SER A 132 15.28 3.13 -8.23
C SER A 132 15.54 4.01 -7.01
N SER A 133 15.53 5.33 -7.21
CA SER A 133 15.61 6.31 -6.10
C SER A 133 14.48 6.11 -5.07
N MET A 134 13.32 5.66 -5.54
CA MET A 134 12.15 5.34 -4.74
C MET A 134 12.34 4.07 -3.93
N HIS A 135 12.89 3.01 -4.54
CA HIS A 135 13.26 1.78 -3.84
C HIS A 135 14.22 2.10 -2.67
N GLN A 136 15.28 2.85 -2.95
CA GLN A 136 16.26 3.26 -1.94
C GLN A 136 15.63 4.15 -0.85
N TRP A 137 14.73 5.06 -1.23
CA TRP A 137 14.02 5.89 -0.28
C TRP A 137 13.13 5.05 0.65
N MET A 138 12.39 4.07 0.12
CA MET A 138 11.53 3.20 0.91
C MET A 138 12.34 2.34 1.87
N LEU A 139 13.40 1.67 1.42
CA LEU A 139 14.29 0.89 2.27
C LEU A 139 14.87 1.73 3.41
N ASN A 140 15.30 2.96 3.13
CA ASN A 140 15.82 3.87 4.16
C ASN A 140 14.72 4.33 5.13
N LYS A 141 13.54 4.71 4.61
CA LYS A 141 12.41 5.17 5.43
C LYS A 141 11.90 4.06 6.36
N LEU A 142 11.94 2.82 5.88
CA LEU A 142 11.44 1.64 6.56
C LEU A 142 12.53 0.78 7.20
N GLN A 143 13.76 1.28 7.34
CA GLN A 143 14.91 0.51 7.84
C GLN A 143 14.75 -0.12 9.24
N ARG A 144 13.72 0.28 10.00
CA ARG A 144 13.39 -0.25 11.33
C ARG A 144 12.30 -1.32 11.30
N PHE A 145 11.72 -1.56 10.13
CA PHE A 145 10.68 -2.55 9.90
C PHE A 145 11.36 -3.84 9.46
N SER A 146 10.78 -4.98 9.83
CA SER A 146 11.06 -6.24 9.16
C SER A 146 10.35 -6.19 7.82
N LEU A 147 11.12 -6.02 6.74
CA LEU A 147 10.60 -5.92 5.38
C LEU A 147 10.80 -7.24 4.66
N ASP A 148 9.78 -7.65 3.93
CA ASP A 148 9.87 -8.72 2.95
C ASP A 148 9.95 -8.09 1.56
N GLU A 149 11.05 -8.35 0.87
CA GLU A 149 11.14 -8.09 -0.57
C GLU A 149 10.46 -9.25 -1.31
N ILE A 150 9.46 -8.93 -2.12
CA ILE A 150 8.69 -9.91 -2.88
C ILE A 150 8.80 -9.63 -4.37
N ASP A 151 8.83 -10.69 -5.17
CA ASP A 151 8.76 -10.55 -6.62
C ASP A 151 7.38 -10.03 -7.03
N PHE A 152 7.35 -9.22 -8.08
CA PHE A 152 6.08 -8.79 -8.65
C PHE A 152 5.32 -10.01 -9.20
N PRO A 153 4.06 -10.23 -8.80
CA PRO A 153 3.30 -11.39 -9.25
C PRO A 153 2.96 -11.22 -10.73
N THR A 154 3.72 -11.90 -11.60
CA THR A 154 3.36 -12.06 -13.01
C THR A 154 2.26 -13.10 -13.12
N LYS A 155 1.00 -12.70 -12.96
CA LYS A 155 -0.15 -13.51 -13.36
C LYS A 155 -0.66 -13.07 -14.73
#